data_AF-A0A944AGI1-F1
#
_entry.id   AF-A0A944AGI1-F1
#
_cell.length_a   1.000
_cell.length_b   1.000
_cell.length_c   1.000
_cell.angle_alpha   90.00
_cell.angle_beta   90.00
_cell.angle_gamma   90.00
#
_symmetry.space_group_name_H-M   'P 1'
#
loop_
_entity.id
_entity.type
_entity.pdbx_description
1 polymer ?
#
loop_
_entity_poly.entity_id
_entity_poly.type
_entity_poly.pdbx_seq_one_letter_code
_entity_poly.pdbx_strand_id
1 'polypeptide(L)'
;EYEFGDLKVLDLFGGTGAISFEFASRGASRVYCVEMAPAHASFIRSQARDFGLDNVTVVHHNVFDFLEICTEKFDLIFADPPYAIDGLAGIPDKIFSHDLLHPGCYFILEHPGDFDFSSHPHFVKERCYGNVHFSFFSADEEA
;
A
#
# COMPACT_ATOMS: atom_id res chain seq x y z
N GLU A 1 -2.12 0.91 -20.73
CA GLU A 1 -3.28 1.17 -19.85
C GLU A 1 -3.44 -0.07 -18.98
N TYR A 2 -3.39 0.07 -17.65
CA TYR A 2 -3.73 -1.04 -16.76
C TYR A 2 -5.25 -1.20 -16.79
N GLU A 3 -5.76 -2.30 -17.33
CA GLU A 3 -7.15 -2.71 -17.08
C GLU A 3 -7.22 -3.17 -15.62
N PHE A 4 -7.92 -2.42 -14.77
CA PHE A 4 -7.97 -2.69 -13.32
C PHE A 4 -8.53 -4.07 -12.96
N GLY A 5 -9.17 -4.77 -13.91
CA GLY A 5 -9.87 -6.04 -13.70
C GLY A 5 -9.04 -7.17 -13.08
N ASP A 6 -7.71 -7.12 -13.20
CA ASP A 6 -6.82 -8.14 -12.65
C ASP A 6 -6.00 -7.67 -11.44
N LEU A 7 -6.02 -6.38 -11.08
CA LEU A 7 -5.12 -5.83 -10.06
C LEU A 7 -5.45 -6.29 -8.64
N LYS A 8 -4.48 -6.93 -7.99
CA LYS A 8 -4.46 -7.23 -6.57
C LYS A 8 -3.67 -6.17 -5.80
N VAL A 9 -4.37 -5.39 -4.99
CA VAL A 9 -3.84 -4.22 -4.30
C VAL A 9 -3.66 -4.51 -2.80
N LEU A 10 -2.56 -4.02 -2.24
CA LEU A 10 -2.32 -3.96 -0.80
C LEU A 10 -2.22 -2.49 -0.35
N ASP A 11 -3.15 -2.08 0.50
CA ASP A 11 -3.15 -0.82 1.23
C ASP A 11 -2.65 -1.09 2.65
N LEU A 12 -1.41 -0.69 2.93
CA LEU A 12 -0.71 -1.00 4.18
C LEU A 12 -1.22 -0.18 5.36
N PHE A 13 -1.82 1.00 5.15
CA PHE A 13 -2.26 1.88 6.23
C PHE A 13 -3.69 2.37 5.94
N GLY A 14 -4.66 1.50 6.23
CA GLY A 14 -6.04 1.65 5.79
C GLY A 14 -6.70 2.98 6.18
N GLY A 15 -6.46 3.50 7.38
CA GLY A 15 -6.98 4.78 7.84
C GLY A 15 -8.50 4.85 7.75
N THR A 16 -9.01 5.65 6.81
CA THR A 16 -10.46 5.77 6.54
C THR A 16 -10.98 4.75 5.51
N GLY A 17 -10.09 3.99 4.89
CA GLY A 17 -10.36 3.07 3.78
C GLY A 17 -10.45 3.75 2.41
N ALA A 18 -10.20 5.06 2.31
CA ALA A 18 -10.42 5.83 1.08
C ALA A 18 -9.65 5.26 -0.13
N ILE A 19 -8.35 4.96 0.05
CA ILE A 19 -7.52 4.37 -1.01
C ILE A 19 -8.05 2.98 -1.39
N SER A 20 -8.31 2.14 -0.39
CA SER A 20 -8.88 0.81 -0.62
C SER A 20 -10.20 0.84 -1.40
N PHE A 21 -11.11 1.76 -1.07
CA PHE A 21 -12.39 1.91 -1.78
C PHE A 21 -12.21 2.46 -3.20
N GLU A 22 -11.29 3.39 -3.40
CA GLU A 22 -11.00 3.94 -4.73
C GLU A 22 -10.54 2.82 -5.68
N PHE A 23 -9.58 1.99 -5.26
CA PHE A 23 -9.13 0.85 -6.08
C PHE A 23 -10.22 -0.18 -6.31
N ALA A 24 -10.98 -0.52 -5.27
CA ALA A 24 -12.08 -1.47 -5.39
C ALA A 24 -13.16 -0.97 -6.37
N SER A 25 -13.53 0.31 -6.30
CA SER A 25 -14.54 0.92 -7.19
C SER A 25 -14.08 1.02 -8.64
N ARG A 26 -12.77 1.12 -8.88
CA ARG A 26 -12.15 1.12 -10.22
C ARG A 26 -12.03 -0.28 -10.84
N GLY A 27 -12.40 -1.31 -10.09
CA GLY A 27 -12.47 -2.69 -10.58
C GLY A 27 -11.26 -3.55 -10.24
N ALA A 28 -10.43 -3.17 -9.26
CA ALA A 28 -9.39 -4.05 -8.73
C ALA A 28 -9.97 -5.43 -8.38
N SER A 29 -9.31 -6.50 -8.80
CA SER A 29 -9.79 -7.88 -8.57
C SER A 29 -9.90 -8.17 -7.07
N ARG A 30 -8.96 -7.62 -6.27
CA ARG A 30 -8.89 -7.81 -4.83
C ARG A 30 -8.13 -6.65 -4.19
N VAL A 31 -8.62 -6.16 -3.05
CA VAL A 31 -7.94 -5.13 -2.25
C VAL A 31 -7.79 -5.64 -0.83
N TYR A 32 -6.56 -5.66 -0.32
CA TYR A 32 -6.26 -5.92 1.08
C TYR A 32 -5.98 -4.59 1.78
N CYS A 33 -6.71 -4.33 2.87
CA CYS A 33 -6.60 -3.10 3.65
C CYS A 33 -6.13 -3.46 5.05
N VAL A 34 -4.88 -3.13 5.39
CA VAL A 34 -4.30 -3.39 6.71
C VAL A 34 -4.57 -2.20 7.61
N GLU A 35 -5.24 -2.43 8.74
CA GLU A 35 -5.60 -1.37 9.68
C GLU A 35 -5.44 -1.87 11.12
N MET A 36 -4.74 -1.11 11.96
CA MET A 36 -4.42 -1.53 13.33
C MET A 36 -5.50 -1.10 14.34
N ALA A 37 -6.21 0.00 14.10
CA ALA A 37 -7.23 0.51 14.99
C ALA A 37 -8.54 -0.28 14.81
N PRO A 38 -9.06 -0.95 15.86
CA PRO A 38 -10.24 -1.80 15.75
C PRO A 38 -11.49 -1.04 15.26
N ALA A 39 -11.63 0.22 15.66
CA ALA A 39 -12.74 1.07 15.26
C ALA A 39 -12.71 1.38 13.76
N HIS A 40 -11.54 1.76 13.23
CA HIS A 40 -11.37 2.00 11.80
C HIS A 40 -11.53 0.72 10.98
N ALA A 41 -10.92 -0.39 11.42
CA ALA A 41 -11.08 -1.67 10.74
C ALA A 41 -12.55 -2.13 10.69
N SER A 42 -13.34 -1.86 11.74
CA SER A 42 -14.77 -2.16 11.77
C SER A 42 -15.56 -1.24 10.84
N PHE A 43 -15.25 0.05 10.83
CA PHE A 43 -15.84 1.04 9.92
C PHE A 43 -15.56 0.71 8.46
N ILE A 44 -14.32 0.37 8.09
CA ILE A 44 -13.97 0.03 6.71
C ILE A 44 -14.76 -1.20 6.25
N ARG A 45 -14.92 -2.22 7.11
CA ARG A 45 -15.75 -3.40 6.80
C ARG A 45 -17.22 -3.07 6.60
N SER A 46 -17.79 -2.16 7.40
CA SER A 46 -19.20 -1.78 7.23
C SER A 46 -19.39 -0.97 5.95
N GLN A 47 -18.51 0.00 5.69
CA GLN A 47 -18.58 0.81 4.48
C GLN A 47 -18.38 -0.01 3.20
N ALA A 48 -17.42 -0.95 3.19
CA ALA A 48 -17.23 -1.87 2.06
C ALA A 48 -18.53 -2.64 1.75
N ARG A 49 -19.21 -3.14 2.78
CA ARG A 49 -20.48 -3.85 2.65
C ARG A 49 -21.60 -2.94 2.13
N ASP A 50 -21.71 -1.74 2.66
CA ASP A 50 -22.76 -0.78 2.27
C ASP A 50 -22.59 -0.32 0.81
N PHE A 51 -21.34 -0.27 0.32
CA PHE A 51 -21.01 0.01 -1.08
C PHE A 51 -21.05 -1.22 -1.99
N GLY A 52 -21.28 -2.42 -1.46
CA GLY A 52 -21.24 -3.68 -2.24
C GLY A 52 -19.85 -4.04 -2.76
N LEU A 53 -18.79 -3.60 -2.09
CA LEU A 53 -17.39 -3.86 -2.45
C LEU A 53 -16.91 -5.18 -1.82
N ASP A 54 -17.37 -6.30 -2.38
CA ASP A 54 -17.04 -7.66 -1.90
C ASP A 54 -15.57 -8.06 -2.13
N ASN A 55 -14.85 -7.27 -2.93
CA ASN A 55 -13.43 -7.41 -3.24
C ASN A 55 -12.50 -6.76 -2.19
N VAL A 56 -13.01 -6.06 -1.19
CA VAL A 56 -12.21 -5.46 -0.11
C VAL A 56 -12.08 -6.41 1.09
N THR A 57 -10.84 -6.71 1.49
CA THR A 57 -10.52 -7.54 2.67
C THR A 57 -9.77 -6.71 3.69
N VAL A 58 -10.42 -6.47 4.84
CA VAL A 58 -9.80 -5.74 5.95
C VAL A 58 -9.01 -6.70 6.83
N VAL A 59 -7.70 -6.48 6.93
CA VAL A 59 -6.77 -7.20 7.80
C VAL A 59 -6.54 -6.34 9.04
N HIS A 60 -7.10 -6.76 10.18
CA HIS A 60 -6.92 -6.01 11.43
C HIS A 60 -5.60 -6.43 12.09
N HIS A 61 -4.53 -5.67 11.83
CA HIS A 61 -3.18 -6.00 12.23
C HIS A 61 -2.28 -4.76 12.29
N ASN A 62 -1.18 -4.84 13.03
CA ASN A 62 -0.07 -3.92 12.86
C ASN A 62 0.64 -4.21 11.53
N VAL A 63 1.00 -3.16 10.79
CA VAL A 63 1.61 -3.26 9.45
C VAL A 63 2.94 -3.98 9.48
N PHE A 64 3.82 -3.62 10.41
CA PHE A 64 5.15 -4.22 10.49
C PHE A 64 5.05 -5.71 10.82
N ASP A 65 4.19 -6.08 11.76
CA ASP A 65 3.97 -7.49 12.08
C ASP A 65 3.26 -8.25 10.94
N PHE A 66 2.39 -7.57 10.17
CA PHE A 66 1.72 -8.17 9.01
C PHE A 66 2.70 -8.48 7.88
N LEU A 67 3.66 -7.59 7.62
CA LEU A 67 4.68 -7.78 6.58
C LEU A 67 5.54 -9.04 6.84
N GLU A 68 5.78 -9.39 8.10
CA GLU A 68 6.55 -10.60 8.48
C GLU A 68 5.81 -11.92 8.18
N ILE A 69 4.48 -11.90 8.14
CA ILE A 69 3.63 -13.10 7.98
C ILE A 69 2.93 -13.15 6.62
N CYS A 70 2.97 -12.06 5.85
CA CYS A 70 2.36 -12.00 4.53
C CYS A 70 3.16 -12.86 3.56
N THR A 71 2.47 -13.74 2.83
CA THR A 71 3.06 -14.63 1.81
C THR A 71 2.45 -14.40 0.43
N GLU A 72 1.61 -13.38 0.32
CA GLU A 72 0.91 -13.02 -0.90
C GLU A 72 1.72 -11.99 -1.68
N LYS A 73 1.70 -12.08 -3.01
CA LYS A 73 2.19 -11.02 -3.89
C LYS A 73 1.06 -10.11 -4.37
N PHE A 74 1.44 -8.88 -4.72
CA PHE A 74 0.54 -7.81 -5.12
C PHE A 74 1.02 -7.12 -6.39
N ASP A 75 0.08 -6.59 -7.16
CA ASP A 75 0.34 -5.82 -8.37
C ASP A 75 0.50 -4.32 -8.08
N LEU A 76 0.03 -3.89 -6.91
CA LEU A 76 0.24 -2.56 -6.38
C LEU A 76 0.27 -2.63 -4.85
N ILE A 77 1.29 -2.04 -4.26
CA ILE A 77 1.35 -1.81 -2.81
C ILE A 77 1.31 -0.29 -2.60
N PHE A 78 0.43 0.17 -1.72
CA PHE A 78 0.33 1.57 -1.32
C PHE A 78 0.53 1.68 0.19
N ALA A 79 1.35 2.65 0.62
CA ALA A 79 1.55 2.97 2.01
C ALA A 79 1.43 4.48 2.23
N ASP A 80 0.47 4.88 3.04
CA ASP A 80 0.36 6.23 3.62
C ASP A 80 0.47 6.14 5.15
N PRO A 81 1.70 5.94 5.66
CA PRO A 81 1.92 5.87 7.10
C PRO A 81 1.66 7.23 7.77
N PRO A 82 1.19 7.24 9.04
CA PRO A 82 1.23 8.45 9.86
C PRO A 82 2.65 9.03 9.92
N TYR A 83 2.82 10.34 9.72
CA TYR A 83 4.15 10.97 9.63
C TYR A 83 5.09 10.72 10.83
N ALA A 84 4.55 10.48 12.02
CA ALA A 84 5.32 10.23 13.23
C ALA A 84 5.59 8.73 13.50
N ILE A 85 5.37 7.84 12.53
CA ILE A 85 5.60 6.41 12.72
C ILE A 85 7.10 6.09 12.74
N ASP A 86 7.53 5.36 13.75
CA ASP A 86 8.87 4.78 13.78
C ASP A 86 9.00 3.70 12.70
N GLY A 87 10.12 3.70 11.98
CA GLY A 87 10.41 2.67 10.97
C GLY A 87 9.88 2.96 9.57
N LEU A 88 9.33 4.15 9.29
CA LEU A 88 8.89 4.57 7.95
C LEU A 88 9.96 4.30 6.88
N ALA A 89 11.20 4.71 7.16
CA ALA A 89 12.33 4.54 6.23
C ALA A 89 12.63 3.07 5.88
N GLY A 90 12.25 2.12 6.73
CA GLY A 90 12.48 0.69 6.51
C GLY A 90 11.32 -0.04 5.81
N ILE A 91 10.21 0.64 5.50
CA ILE A 91 9.07 0.02 4.80
C ILE A 91 9.48 -0.52 3.42
N PRO A 92 10.22 0.22 2.56
CA PRO A 92 10.68 -0.32 1.28
C PRO A 92 11.48 -1.61 1.45
N ASP A 93 12.49 -1.62 2.33
CA ASP A 93 13.34 -2.80 2.59
C ASP A 93 12.50 -4.03 3.01
N LYS A 94 11.48 -3.83 3.86
CA LYS A 94 10.59 -4.92 4.27
C LYS A 94 9.78 -5.48 3.12
N ILE A 95 9.20 -4.62 2.28
CA ILE A 95 8.41 -5.05 1.12
C ILE A 95 9.26 -5.91 0.17
N PHE A 96 10.48 -5.47 -0.13
CA PHE A 96 11.35 -6.19 -1.07
C PHE A 96 12.02 -7.43 -0.46
N SER A 97 12.36 -7.41 0.83
CA SER A 97 12.93 -8.59 1.50
C SER A 97 11.93 -9.74 1.69
N HIS A 98 10.63 -9.44 1.77
CA HIS A 98 9.57 -10.43 1.80
C HIS A 98 8.98 -10.77 0.42
N ASP A 99 9.53 -10.20 -0.67
CA ASP A 99 9.14 -10.50 -2.05
C ASP A 99 7.62 -10.30 -2.32
N LEU A 100 7.04 -9.25 -1.74
CA LEU A 100 5.58 -9.02 -1.77
C LEU A 100 5.07 -8.36 -3.06
N LEU A 101 5.95 -7.88 -3.93
CA LEU A 101 5.60 -7.16 -5.15
C LEU A 101 5.88 -8.04 -6.39
N HIS A 102 4.95 -8.08 -7.34
CA HIS A 102 5.21 -8.72 -8.63
C HIS A 102 6.25 -7.91 -9.44
N PRO A 103 7.09 -8.58 -10.27
CA PRO A 103 7.92 -7.88 -11.26
C PRO A 103 7.07 -7.01 -12.18
N GLY A 104 7.58 -5.85 -12.59
CA GLY A 104 6.85 -4.87 -13.42
C GLY A 104 5.75 -4.07 -12.71
N CYS A 105 5.59 -4.27 -11.39
CA CYS A 105 4.60 -3.56 -10.57
C CYS A 105 5.25 -2.51 -9.68
N TYR A 106 4.41 -1.70 -9.03
CA TYR A 106 4.88 -0.60 -8.20
C TYR A 106 4.50 -0.77 -6.73
N PHE A 107 5.44 -0.39 -5.87
CA PHE A 107 5.16 0.05 -4.51
C PHE A 107 5.22 1.57 -4.46
N ILE A 108 4.23 2.19 -3.82
CA ILE A 108 4.13 3.64 -3.64
C ILE A 108 4.10 3.96 -2.15
N LEU A 109 5.04 4.80 -1.70
CA LEU A 109 5.12 5.28 -0.33
C LEU A 109 4.86 6.79 -0.29
N GLU A 110 3.84 7.21 0.45
CA GLU A 110 3.67 8.59 0.88
C GLU A 110 4.57 8.87 2.11
N HIS A 111 5.27 10.00 2.10
CA HIS A 111 6.14 10.42 3.20
C HIS A 111 6.33 11.95 3.21
N PRO A 112 6.77 12.54 4.35
CA PRO A 112 7.18 13.94 4.35
C PRO A 112 8.52 14.12 3.60
N GLY A 113 8.79 15.34 3.14
CA GLY A 113 9.98 15.67 2.35
C GLY A 113 11.33 15.54 3.07
N ASP A 114 11.33 15.22 4.37
CA ASP A 114 12.56 14.97 5.16
C ASP A 114 13.15 13.56 4.90
N PHE A 115 12.43 12.68 4.19
CA PHE A 115 12.92 11.37 3.77
C PHE A 115 13.35 11.39 2.31
N ASP A 116 14.54 10.85 2.02
CA ASP A 116 15.08 10.69 0.68
C ASP A 116 15.36 9.20 0.41
N PHE A 117 14.65 8.64 -0.57
CA PHE A 117 14.76 7.25 -1.00
C PHE A 117 15.51 7.09 -2.33
N SER A 118 16.05 8.16 -2.91
CA SER A 118 16.66 8.16 -4.24
C SER A 118 17.88 7.23 -4.38
N SER A 119 18.49 6.84 -3.26
CA SER A 119 19.61 5.90 -3.20
C SER A 119 19.20 4.43 -2.99
N HIS A 120 17.91 4.16 -2.76
CA HIS A 120 17.41 2.80 -2.55
C HIS A 120 17.46 2.01 -3.87
N PRO A 121 17.90 0.74 -3.88
CA PRO A 121 18.14 -0.01 -5.12
C PRO A 121 16.89 -0.20 -5.98
N HIS A 122 15.72 -0.23 -5.36
CA HIS A 122 14.42 -0.36 -6.03
C HIS A 122 13.73 0.97 -6.33
N PHE A 123 14.36 2.12 -6.03
CA PHE A 123 13.75 3.42 -6.29
C PHE A 123 13.64 3.71 -7.79
N VAL A 124 12.48 4.20 -8.21
CA VAL A 124 12.21 4.54 -9.61
C VAL A 124 12.09 6.05 -9.79
N LYS A 125 11.21 6.68 -9.01
CA LYS A 125 10.94 8.13 -9.12
C LYS A 125 10.24 8.65 -7.88
N GLU A 126 10.28 9.96 -7.73
CA GLU A 126 9.54 10.69 -6.71
C GLU A 126 8.57 11.68 -7.38
N ARG A 127 7.41 11.88 -6.75
CA ARG A 127 6.49 12.99 -7.06
C ARG A 127 6.25 13.82 -5.81
N CYS A 128 6.54 15.12 -5.90
CA CYS A 128 6.37 16.06 -4.78
C CYS A 128 5.14 16.94 -4.99
N TYR A 129 4.33 17.06 -3.93
CA TYR A 129 3.17 17.94 -3.87
C TYR A 129 3.22 18.76 -2.57
N GLY A 130 3.96 19.88 -2.60
CA GLY A 130 4.22 20.66 -1.39
C GLY A 130 5.11 19.87 -0.42
N ASN A 131 4.63 19.62 0.80
CA ASN A 131 5.36 18.85 1.83
C ASN A 131 5.09 17.34 1.77
N VAL A 132 4.23 16.89 0.85
CA VAL A 132 3.87 15.49 0.68
C VAL A 132 4.64 14.93 -0.51
N HIS A 133 5.38 13.85 -0.29
CA HIS A 133 6.19 13.19 -1.29
C HIS A 133 5.68 11.77 -1.51
N PHE A 134 5.66 11.34 -2.77
CA PHE A 134 5.34 9.97 -3.15
C PHE A 134 6.56 9.36 -3.83
N SER A 135 7.20 8.42 -3.16
CA SER A 135 8.29 7.61 -3.73
C SER A 135 7.73 6.33 -4.35
N PHE A 136 8.12 6.07 -5.59
CA PHE A 136 7.74 4.90 -6.36
C PHE A 136 8.92 3.94 -6.43
N PHE A 137 8.65 2.66 -6.18
CA PHE A 137 9.64 1.59 -6.19
C PHE A 137 9.17 0.44 -7.06
N SER A 138 10.11 -0.30 -7.67
CA SER A 138 9.81 -1.51 -8.45
C SER A 138 10.88 -2.59 -8.25
N ALA A 139 10.49 -3.85 -8.41
CA ALA A 139 11.40 -4.98 -8.33
C ALA A 139 12.29 -5.13 -9.59
N ASP A 140 11.98 -4.41 -10.67
CA ASP A 140 12.72 -4.46 -11.92
C ASP A 140 13.88 -3.47 -11.94
N GLU A 141 14.97 -3.82 -12.63
CA GLU A 141 16.15 -2.94 -12.82
C GLU A 141 15.89 -1.77 -13.79
N GLU A 142 14.75 -1.73 -14.49
CA GLU A 142 14.49 -0.81 -15.63
C GLU A 142 13.06 -0.18 -15.66
N ALA A 143 12.39 -0.04 -14.52
CA ALA A 143 11.01 0.52 -14.45
C ALA A 143 10.90 2.07 -14.53
#